data_AF-A0A453JE15-F1
#
_entry.id   AF-A0A453JE15-F1
#
_cell.length_a   1.000
_cell.length_b   1.000
_cell.length_c   1.000
_cell.angle_alpha   90.00
_cell.angle_beta   90.00
_cell.angle_gamma   90.00
#
_symmetry.space_group_name_H-M   'P 1'
#
loop_
_entity.id
_entity.type
_entity.pdbx_description
1 polymer ?
#
loop_
_entity_poly.entity_id
_entity_poly.type
_entity_poly.pdbx_seq_one_letter_code
_entity_poly.pdbx_strand_id
1 'polypeptide(L)'
;MLAQVTLQLQPMFKRSVTFLERDDSDLAAQVAVWGHLHEFGDMTWLPRQGKVIYRQDDRVDVSSPGDGLNDYLGFRSFPTLGLIVARVAEEHVEESNDMARCLAAGVLPASFPMQAYGFTNDGSSFTGYPVVGYQHRIQASGSCIDAKDNLLRSSCPWDPRVRSLFFYNTGFSVALSKAPALVADMQRLRDLNPRALCSLDAKMGVLIRYVGASSAYLGKTEDSVNFDFTYYRSYTQGRPRAHSDVIDELEQMALRKYGAVPQWGKNRNFAFDGAIAKYAKSGEFLKVKERYDPDGVFSSEWSDRVLGIDGSPNIVHKGCAIEGLCICSHDSHCAPEQGYYCRPGKMYAEARVCSFQPTSHRDHNDEI
;
A
#
# COMPACT_ATOMS: atom_id res chain seq x y z
N MET A 1 -13.74 -21.44 -11.62
CA MET A 1 -14.69 -20.34 -11.91
C MET A 1 -15.61 -20.22 -10.72
N LEU A 2 -15.62 -19.09 -10.01
CA LEU A 2 -16.73 -18.78 -9.09
C LEU A 2 -17.95 -18.49 -9.98
N ALA A 3 -18.84 -19.47 -10.11
CA ALA A 3 -19.98 -19.36 -11.03
C ALA A 3 -21.03 -18.37 -10.52
N GLN A 4 -21.20 -18.26 -9.20
CA GLN A 4 -22.12 -17.32 -8.56
C GLN A 4 -21.69 -17.06 -7.11
N VAL A 5 -21.79 -15.81 -6.66
CA VAL A 5 -21.58 -15.42 -5.26
C VAL A 5 -22.87 -14.75 -4.78
N THR A 6 -23.33 -15.11 -3.58
CA THR A 6 -24.46 -14.44 -2.91
C THR A 6 -23.91 -13.66 -1.73
N LEU A 7 -24.25 -12.37 -1.64
CA LEU A 7 -23.83 -11.49 -0.55
C LEU A 7 -25.03 -11.13 0.32
N GLN A 8 -24.87 -11.21 1.64
CA GLN A 8 -25.86 -10.70 2.57
C GLN A 8 -25.79 -9.17 2.61
N LEU A 9 -26.92 -8.50 2.36
CA LEU A 9 -27.03 -7.05 2.42
C LEU A 9 -27.47 -6.58 3.80
N GLN A 10 -26.97 -5.43 4.23
CA GLN A 10 -27.49 -4.70 5.38
C GLN A 10 -28.58 -3.70 4.94
N PRO A 11 -29.51 -3.32 5.83
CA PRO A 11 -30.41 -2.20 5.59
C PRO A 11 -29.64 -0.93 5.20
N MET A 12 -30.21 -0.12 4.32
CA MET A 12 -29.60 1.13 3.88
C MET A 12 -29.48 2.13 5.04
N PHE A 13 -28.35 2.82 5.14
CA PHE A 13 -28.08 3.88 6.10
C PHE A 13 -27.27 5.00 5.44
N LYS A 14 -27.09 6.10 6.15
CA LYS A 14 -26.18 7.18 5.74
C LYS A 14 -24.94 7.21 6.61
N ARG A 15 -23.88 7.82 6.11
CA ARG A 15 -22.66 8.09 6.86
C ARG A 15 -22.47 9.59 6.99
N SER A 16 -21.74 10.00 8.02
CA SER A 16 -21.29 11.37 8.26
C SER A 16 -19.76 11.37 8.27
N VAL A 17 -19.14 12.01 7.28
CA VAL A 17 -17.69 11.98 7.07
C VAL A 17 -17.06 13.34 7.35
N THR A 18 -15.98 13.36 8.13
CA THR A 18 -15.12 14.52 8.38
C THR A 18 -13.66 14.11 8.33
N PHE A 19 -12.80 14.93 7.72
CA PHE A 19 -11.36 14.73 7.75
C PHE A 19 -10.68 15.73 8.70
N LEU A 20 -9.71 15.24 9.48
CA LEU A 20 -8.92 16.03 10.41
C LEU A 20 -7.44 15.75 10.16
N GLU A 21 -6.65 16.78 9.82
CA GLU A 21 -5.20 16.64 9.73
C GLU A 21 -4.53 17.07 11.05
N ARG A 22 -3.61 16.26 11.55
CA ARG A 22 -2.85 16.50 12.79
C ARG A 22 -1.40 16.07 12.64
N ASP A 23 -0.57 16.48 13.58
CA ASP A 23 0.78 15.90 13.73
C ASP A 23 0.67 14.41 14.11
N ASP A 24 1.65 13.61 13.68
CA ASP A 24 1.64 12.16 13.89
C ASP A 24 2.08 11.69 15.29
N SER A 25 2.21 12.61 16.24
CA SER A 25 2.68 12.33 17.60
C SER A 25 1.77 11.38 18.38
N ASP A 26 0.47 11.35 18.06
CA ASP A 26 -0.51 10.45 18.69
C ASP A 26 -0.85 9.20 17.86
N LEU A 27 -0.25 9.02 16.66
CA LEU A 27 -0.62 7.96 15.72
C LEU A 27 -0.55 6.56 16.33
N ALA A 28 0.52 6.27 17.09
CA ALA A 28 0.71 4.97 17.74
C ALA A 28 -0.38 4.69 18.81
N ALA A 29 -0.93 5.72 19.44
CA ALA A 29 -2.05 5.56 20.36
C ALA A 29 -3.39 5.46 19.60
N GLN A 30 -3.60 6.33 18.62
CA GLN A 30 -4.85 6.38 17.85
C GLN A 30 -5.09 5.09 17.04
N VAL A 31 -4.04 4.45 16.53
CA VAL A 31 -4.18 3.18 15.77
C VAL A 31 -4.78 2.03 16.58
N ALA A 32 -4.72 2.11 17.91
CA ALA A 32 -5.36 1.11 18.76
C ALA A 32 -6.88 1.30 18.89
N VAL A 33 -7.38 2.52 18.65
CA VAL A 33 -8.74 2.91 19.07
C VAL A 33 -9.60 3.50 17.96
N TRP A 34 -9.02 4.04 16.89
CA TRP A 34 -9.76 4.83 15.90
C TRP A 34 -10.90 4.05 15.24
N GLY A 35 -10.68 2.78 14.89
CA GLY A 35 -11.71 1.92 14.30
C GLY A 35 -12.84 1.53 15.26
N HIS A 36 -12.64 1.67 16.57
CA HIS A 36 -13.72 1.53 17.56
C HIS A 36 -14.44 2.84 17.81
N LEU A 37 -13.76 3.98 17.67
CA LEU A 37 -14.36 5.31 17.80
C LEU A 37 -15.24 5.66 16.60
N HIS A 38 -14.85 5.20 15.41
CA HIS A 38 -15.50 5.51 14.15
C HIS A 38 -15.74 4.24 13.33
N GLU A 39 -17.01 3.85 13.12
CA GLU A 39 -17.38 2.54 12.50
C GLU A 39 -16.70 2.30 11.15
N PHE A 40 -16.52 3.35 10.35
CA PHE A 40 -15.83 3.30 9.06
C PHE A 40 -14.59 4.18 9.01
N GLY A 41 -14.06 4.57 10.17
CA GLY A 41 -12.90 5.44 10.27
C GLY A 41 -11.64 4.79 9.73
N ASP A 42 -10.81 5.60 9.10
CA ASP A 42 -9.48 5.23 8.65
C ASP A 42 -8.49 6.37 8.92
N MET A 43 -7.20 6.08 8.76
CA MET A 43 -6.15 7.08 8.90
C MET A 43 -5.20 6.97 7.73
N THR A 44 -4.61 8.09 7.34
CA THR A 44 -3.57 8.15 6.33
C THR A 44 -2.35 8.85 6.91
N TRP A 45 -1.26 8.10 7.12
CA TRP A 45 -0.01 8.63 7.64
C TRP A 45 0.89 9.13 6.50
N LEU A 46 1.30 10.40 6.57
CA LEU A 46 2.23 11.06 5.66
C LEU A 46 3.60 11.16 6.38
N PRO A 47 4.43 10.11 6.31
CA PRO A 47 5.64 10.01 7.12
C PRO A 47 6.62 11.15 6.90
N ARG A 48 6.81 11.62 5.66
CA ARG A 48 7.77 12.71 5.43
C ARG A 48 7.26 14.03 6.00
N GLN A 49 5.96 14.26 5.96
CA GLN A 49 5.33 15.48 6.50
C GLN A 49 5.15 15.46 8.02
N GLY A 50 5.25 14.29 8.65
CA GLY A 50 4.98 14.16 10.09
C GLY A 50 3.50 14.34 10.42
N LYS A 51 2.61 14.03 9.46
CA LYS A 51 1.17 14.30 9.53
C LYS A 51 0.36 13.03 9.44
N VAL A 52 -0.83 13.06 10.03
CA VAL A 52 -1.86 12.05 9.87
C VAL A 52 -3.16 12.74 9.48
N ILE A 53 -3.78 12.21 8.42
CA ILE A 53 -5.14 12.55 8.05
C ILE A 53 -6.06 11.50 8.68
N TYR A 54 -6.81 11.93 9.67
CA TYR A 54 -7.81 11.15 10.38
C TYR A 54 -9.16 11.30 9.69
N ARG A 55 -9.76 10.19 9.23
CA ARG A 55 -11.12 10.17 8.70
C ARG A 55 -12.06 9.74 9.80
N GLN A 56 -12.86 10.68 10.30
CA GLN A 56 -14.02 10.40 11.13
C GLN A 56 -15.16 10.01 10.21
N ASP A 57 -15.70 8.82 10.38
CA ASP A 57 -16.72 8.29 9.48
C ASP A 57 -17.65 7.35 10.23
N ASP A 58 -18.84 7.88 10.49
CA ASP A 58 -19.81 7.28 11.39
C ASP A 58 -21.13 7.02 10.69
N ARG A 59 -21.76 5.91 11.05
CA ARG A 59 -23.14 5.61 10.70
C ARG A 59 -24.07 6.64 11.32
N VAL A 60 -25.01 7.14 10.52
CA VAL A 60 -26.12 7.99 10.96
C VAL A 60 -27.44 7.45 10.41
N ASP A 61 -28.56 7.94 10.96
CA ASP A 61 -29.88 7.54 10.51
C ASP A 61 -30.08 7.86 9.02
N VAL A 62 -30.84 7.01 8.32
CA VAL A 62 -31.14 7.22 6.90
C VAL A 62 -31.91 8.53 6.66
N SER A 63 -32.65 9.01 7.66
CA SER A 63 -33.39 10.28 7.64
C SER A 63 -32.49 11.51 7.83
N SER A 64 -31.20 11.34 8.18
CA SER A 64 -30.27 12.47 8.30
C SER A 64 -30.18 13.23 6.97
N PRO A 65 -30.23 14.58 6.97
CA PRO A 65 -30.18 15.36 5.75
C PRO A 65 -28.81 15.27 5.06
N GLY A 66 -28.78 15.34 3.72
CA GLY A 66 -27.58 15.27 2.90
C GLY A 66 -27.65 14.20 1.82
N ASP A 67 -27.02 14.45 0.67
CA ASP A 67 -26.91 13.51 -0.45
C ASP A 67 -25.46 13.38 -0.95
N GLY A 68 -24.55 13.30 0.03
CA GLY A 68 -23.13 13.30 -0.21
C GLY A 68 -22.68 12.17 -1.12
N LEU A 69 -21.65 12.46 -1.91
CA LEU A 69 -21.02 11.54 -2.85
C LEU A 69 -19.51 11.57 -2.65
N ASN A 70 -18.90 10.39 -2.63
CA ASN A 70 -17.46 10.23 -2.72
C ASN A 70 -17.09 9.86 -4.16
N ASP A 71 -16.38 10.75 -4.84
CA ASP A 71 -15.70 10.44 -6.09
C ASP A 71 -14.20 10.58 -5.87
N TYR A 72 -13.61 9.61 -5.17
CA TYR A 72 -12.22 9.62 -4.74
C TYR A 72 -11.26 9.99 -5.87
N LEU A 73 -10.43 11.00 -5.63
CA LEU A 73 -9.57 11.61 -6.66
C LEU A 73 -8.65 10.60 -7.37
N GLY A 74 -8.13 9.63 -6.63
CA GLY A 74 -7.25 8.60 -7.18
C GLY A 74 -7.92 7.63 -8.14
N PHE A 75 -9.26 7.54 -8.12
CA PHE A 75 -10.06 6.63 -8.96
C PHE A 75 -10.86 7.35 -10.05
N ARG A 76 -10.48 8.59 -10.37
CA ARG A 76 -11.01 9.34 -11.51
C ARG A 76 -10.19 9.06 -12.77
N SER A 77 -10.83 9.24 -13.92
CA SER A 77 -10.10 9.28 -15.20
C SER A 77 -9.35 10.60 -15.35
N PHE A 78 -8.14 10.56 -15.89
CA PHE A 78 -7.34 11.75 -16.19
C PHE A 78 -7.03 11.81 -17.69
N PRO A 79 -6.77 13.01 -18.25
CA PRO A 79 -6.26 13.12 -19.61
C PRO A 79 -5.02 12.24 -19.80
N THR A 80 -5.04 11.38 -20.82
CA THR A 80 -3.97 10.41 -21.10
C THR A 80 -2.60 11.06 -21.27
N LEU A 81 -2.53 12.21 -21.94
CA LEU A 81 -1.30 12.98 -22.06
C LEU A 81 -0.78 13.46 -20.69
N GLY A 82 -1.68 13.90 -19.82
CA GLY A 82 -1.34 14.32 -18.45
C GLY A 82 -0.76 13.17 -17.63
N LEU A 83 -1.33 11.97 -17.74
CA LEU A 83 -0.80 10.76 -17.09
C LEU A 83 0.60 10.39 -17.58
N ILE A 84 0.84 10.47 -18.90
CA ILE A 84 2.17 10.22 -19.48
C ILE A 84 3.18 11.24 -18.98
N VAL A 85 2.82 12.53 -18.96
CA VAL A 85 3.68 13.60 -18.44
C VAL A 85 3.99 13.38 -16.96
N ALA A 86 2.99 13.04 -16.15
CA ALA A 86 3.17 12.75 -14.74
C ALA A 86 4.12 11.56 -14.51
N ARG A 87 4.00 10.49 -15.30
CA ARG A 87 4.94 9.35 -15.27
C ARG A 87 6.36 9.79 -15.61
N VAL A 88 6.56 10.54 -16.71
CA VAL A 88 7.91 11.02 -17.11
C VAL A 88 8.52 11.91 -16.03
N ALA A 89 7.72 12.78 -15.43
CA ALA A 89 8.17 13.63 -14.32
C ALA A 89 8.56 12.80 -13.10
N GLU A 90 7.77 11.78 -12.73
CA GLU A 90 8.12 10.86 -11.64
C GLU A 90 9.42 10.11 -11.92
N GLU A 91 9.60 9.54 -13.12
CA GLU A 91 10.83 8.86 -13.52
C GLU A 91 12.06 9.78 -13.46
N HIS A 92 11.93 11.03 -13.91
CA HIS A 92 13.02 12.02 -13.85
C HIS A 92 13.38 12.42 -12.41
N VAL A 93 12.36 12.59 -11.57
CA VAL A 93 12.54 12.95 -10.17
C VAL A 93 13.14 11.79 -9.37
N GLU A 94 12.81 10.55 -9.70
CA GLU A 94 13.43 9.35 -9.10
C GLU A 94 14.94 9.24 -9.35
N GLU A 95 15.44 9.81 -10.45
CA GLU A 95 16.87 9.91 -10.75
C GLU A 95 17.54 11.13 -10.10
N SER A 96 16.77 12.00 -9.46
CA SER A 96 17.24 13.24 -8.85
C SER A 96 17.58 13.06 -7.36
N ASN A 97 18.10 14.12 -6.73
CA ASN A 97 18.41 14.10 -5.29
C ASN A 97 17.14 14.06 -4.41
N ASP A 98 17.33 13.68 -3.15
CA ASP A 98 16.27 13.57 -2.14
C ASP A 98 15.41 14.82 -1.96
N MET A 99 16.00 16.01 -2.15
CA MET A 99 15.28 17.28 -1.99
C MET A 99 14.28 17.47 -3.13
N ALA A 100 14.70 17.23 -4.37
CA ALA A 100 13.82 17.29 -5.53
C ALA A 100 12.67 16.27 -5.41
N ARG A 101 12.97 15.05 -4.96
CA ARG A 101 11.96 14.01 -4.69
C ARG A 101 10.95 14.43 -3.64
N CYS A 102 11.42 14.96 -2.52
CA CYS A 102 10.54 15.45 -1.45
C CYS A 102 9.66 16.63 -1.90
N LEU A 103 10.20 17.56 -2.68
CA LEU A 103 9.45 18.71 -3.18
C LEU A 103 8.34 18.28 -4.14
N ALA A 104 8.64 17.38 -5.08
CA ALA A 104 7.64 16.82 -5.98
C ALA A 104 6.57 15.99 -5.23
N ALA A 105 6.98 15.21 -4.23
CA ALA A 105 6.09 14.37 -3.43
C ALA A 105 5.00 15.16 -2.67
N GLY A 106 5.26 16.42 -2.31
CA GLY A 106 4.31 17.25 -1.58
C GLY A 106 3.10 17.72 -2.38
N VAL A 107 3.16 17.66 -3.72
CA VAL A 107 2.11 18.20 -4.60
C VAL A 107 0.80 17.43 -4.43
N LEU A 108 0.85 16.10 -4.43
CA LEU A 108 -0.35 15.28 -4.40
C LEU A 108 -1.08 15.39 -3.05
N PRO A 109 -0.43 15.16 -1.87
CA PRO A 109 -1.10 15.31 -0.58
C PRO A 109 -1.71 16.69 -0.34
N ALA A 110 -1.06 17.76 -0.80
CA ALA A 110 -1.61 19.12 -0.67
C ALA A 110 -2.89 19.34 -1.51
N SER A 111 -3.02 18.65 -2.65
CA SER A 111 -4.15 18.82 -3.57
C SER A 111 -5.43 18.11 -3.11
N PHE A 112 -5.32 17.07 -2.28
CA PHE A 112 -6.45 16.28 -1.81
C PHE A 112 -7.41 17.07 -0.90
N PRO A 113 -6.96 17.73 0.19
CA PRO A 113 -7.84 18.53 1.03
C PRO A 113 -8.45 19.71 0.28
N MET A 114 -7.74 20.33 -0.67
CA MET A 114 -8.26 21.41 -1.51
C MET A 114 -9.47 20.99 -2.36
N GLN A 115 -9.57 19.70 -2.68
CA GLN A 115 -10.67 19.11 -3.44
C GLN A 115 -11.55 18.21 -2.57
N ALA A 116 -11.51 18.42 -1.25
CA ALA A 116 -12.26 17.67 -0.25
C ALA A 116 -12.13 16.14 -0.40
N TYR A 117 -10.96 15.65 -0.79
CA TYR A 117 -10.67 14.24 -1.05
C TYR A 117 -11.57 13.59 -2.13
N GLY A 118 -12.30 14.40 -2.88
CA GLY A 118 -13.29 13.97 -3.87
C GLY A 118 -14.73 13.92 -3.35
N PHE A 119 -15.00 14.42 -2.14
CA PHE A 119 -16.33 14.47 -1.58
C PHE A 119 -17.12 15.71 -2.02
N THR A 120 -18.43 15.54 -2.15
CA THR A 120 -19.42 16.61 -2.37
C THR A 120 -20.61 16.40 -1.44
N ASN A 121 -21.32 17.46 -1.06
CA ASN A 121 -22.45 17.40 -0.12
C ASN A 121 -23.78 17.04 -0.79
N ASP A 122 -23.89 17.28 -2.11
CA ASP A 122 -25.10 17.11 -2.93
C ASP A 122 -24.84 16.30 -4.23
N GLY A 123 -23.66 15.69 -4.35
CA GLY A 123 -23.22 15.01 -5.57
C GLY A 123 -22.55 15.92 -6.61
N SER A 124 -22.48 17.23 -6.39
CA SER A 124 -21.95 18.21 -7.35
C SER A 124 -20.94 19.19 -6.74
N SER A 125 -21.21 19.69 -5.53
CA SER A 125 -20.42 20.73 -4.87
C SER A 125 -20.05 20.35 -3.44
N PHE A 126 -18.84 20.74 -3.03
CA PHE A 126 -18.42 20.65 -1.64
C PHE A 126 -18.76 21.95 -0.92
N THR A 127 -19.57 21.88 0.13
CA THR A 127 -20.00 23.02 0.95
C THR A 127 -19.44 22.97 2.37
N GLY A 128 -18.92 21.82 2.80
CA GLY A 128 -18.23 21.67 4.08
C GLY A 128 -18.39 20.28 4.71
N TYR A 129 -17.66 20.05 5.79
CA TYR A 129 -17.84 18.86 6.63
C TYR A 129 -18.86 19.13 7.76
N PRO A 130 -19.59 18.11 8.24
CA PRO A 130 -19.56 16.73 7.76
C PRO A 130 -20.28 16.57 6.41
N VAL A 131 -19.75 15.67 5.57
CA VAL A 131 -20.44 15.23 4.36
C VAL A 131 -21.34 14.06 4.74
N VAL A 132 -22.66 14.26 4.65
CA VAL A 132 -23.66 13.25 4.96
C VAL A 132 -24.25 12.68 3.69
N GLY A 133 -24.18 11.36 3.51
CA GLY A 133 -24.68 10.70 2.29
C GLY A 133 -24.93 9.21 2.49
N TYR A 134 -25.64 8.59 1.54
CA TYR A 134 -25.93 7.16 1.62
C TYR A 134 -24.65 6.31 1.60
N GLN A 135 -24.63 5.21 2.39
CA GLN A 135 -23.47 4.31 2.50
C GLN A 135 -22.87 3.94 1.14
N HIS A 136 -23.71 3.58 0.16
CA HIS A 136 -23.25 3.18 -1.17
C HIS A 136 -22.59 4.32 -1.95
N ARG A 137 -23.04 5.57 -1.78
CA ARG A 137 -22.47 6.77 -2.42
C ARG A 137 -21.18 7.25 -1.74
N ILE A 138 -21.02 6.98 -0.45
CA ILE A 138 -19.82 7.34 0.30
C ILE A 138 -18.74 6.26 0.20
N GLN A 139 -19.13 4.98 0.16
CA GLN A 139 -18.21 3.85 0.13
C GLN A 139 -17.63 3.59 -1.26
N ALA A 140 -18.44 3.72 -2.30
CA ALA A 140 -18.03 3.41 -3.67
C ALA A 140 -17.44 4.63 -4.35
N SER A 141 -16.39 4.40 -5.14
CA SER A 141 -15.82 5.35 -6.09
C SER A 141 -15.24 4.57 -7.26
N GLY A 142 -15.36 5.10 -8.47
CA GLY A 142 -15.00 4.35 -9.67
C GLY A 142 -15.33 5.05 -10.98
N SER A 143 -15.52 6.38 -10.96
CA SER A 143 -15.88 7.16 -12.15
C SER A 143 -14.91 6.96 -13.31
N CYS A 144 -13.67 6.53 -13.04
CA CYS A 144 -12.73 6.20 -14.10
C CYS A 144 -13.21 5.11 -15.08
N ILE A 145 -13.80 4.02 -14.59
CA ILE A 145 -14.23 2.90 -15.45
C ILE A 145 -15.57 3.17 -16.13
N ASP A 146 -16.35 4.11 -15.60
CA ASP A 146 -17.62 4.55 -16.18
C ASP A 146 -17.43 5.49 -17.39
N ALA A 147 -16.22 6.02 -17.58
CA ALA A 147 -15.89 6.88 -18.70
C ALA A 147 -16.00 6.11 -20.03
N LYS A 148 -17.05 6.41 -20.81
CA LYS A 148 -17.28 5.86 -22.16
C LYS A 148 -16.35 6.53 -23.18
N ASP A 149 -15.05 6.37 -23.02
CA ASP A 149 -14.07 6.91 -23.97
C ASP A 149 -13.50 5.80 -24.86
N ASN A 150 -13.94 5.78 -26.11
CA ASN A 150 -13.50 4.81 -27.12
C ASN A 150 -12.12 5.13 -27.71
N LEU A 151 -11.53 6.30 -27.40
CA LEU A 151 -10.30 6.79 -28.04
C LEU A 151 -9.14 7.04 -27.05
N LEU A 152 -9.25 6.57 -25.80
CA LEU A 152 -8.20 6.76 -24.77
C LEU A 152 -7.75 8.23 -24.62
N ARG A 153 -8.64 9.22 -24.80
CA ARG A 153 -8.31 10.63 -24.50
C ARG A 153 -8.19 10.85 -22.99
N SER A 154 -8.98 10.10 -22.24
CA SER A 154 -8.91 9.93 -20.81
C SER A 154 -8.69 8.45 -20.45
N SER A 155 -8.04 8.19 -19.32
CA SER A 155 -7.75 6.84 -18.87
C SER A 155 -7.57 6.77 -17.36
N CYS A 156 -7.65 5.56 -16.80
CA CYS A 156 -7.30 5.33 -15.41
C CYS A 156 -5.79 5.41 -15.22
N PRO A 157 -5.31 5.90 -14.07
CA PRO A 157 -3.87 5.98 -13.82
C PRO A 157 -3.12 4.66 -14.01
N TRP A 158 -3.79 3.52 -13.83
CA TRP A 158 -3.24 2.15 -13.94
C TRP A 158 -3.67 1.40 -15.22
N ASP A 159 -4.31 2.04 -16.19
CA ASP A 159 -4.74 1.37 -17.42
C ASP A 159 -3.52 0.87 -18.22
N PRO A 160 -3.36 -0.44 -18.45
CA PRO A 160 -2.16 -0.99 -19.07
C PRO A 160 -2.03 -0.64 -20.57
N ARG A 161 -3.10 -0.15 -21.21
CA ARG A 161 -3.07 0.29 -22.61
C ARG A 161 -2.32 1.62 -22.77
N VAL A 162 -2.23 2.39 -21.69
CA VAL A 162 -1.48 3.62 -21.61
C VAL A 162 -0.24 3.35 -20.77
N ARG A 163 0.94 3.72 -21.27
CA ARG A 163 2.18 3.70 -20.47
C ARG A 163 2.17 4.86 -19.45
N SER A 164 1.26 4.76 -18.49
CA SER A 164 0.90 5.71 -17.43
C SER A 164 1.72 5.45 -16.15
N LEU A 165 1.31 6.02 -15.01
CA LEU A 165 1.86 5.73 -13.69
C LEU A 165 2.01 4.22 -13.45
N PHE A 166 3.17 3.82 -12.93
CA PHE A 166 3.49 2.43 -12.64
C PHE A 166 4.08 2.33 -11.24
N PHE A 167 3.52 1.44 -10.45
CA PHE A 167 3.79 1.40 -9.02
C PHE A 167 3.60 0.01 -8.46
N TYR A 168 4.27 -0.23 -7.34
CA TYR A 168 3.94 -1.33 -6.45
C TYR A 168 2.86 -0.88 -5.47
N ASN A 169 2.03 -1.83 -5.05
CA ASN A 169 1.11 -1.63 -3.96
C ASN A 169 1.26 -2.78 -2.97
N THR A 170 1.63 -2.41 -1.75
CA THR A 170 1.84 -3.31 -0.63
C THR A 170 0.70 -3.15 0.35
N GLY A 171 0.27 -4.27 0.91
CA GLY A 171 -0.75 -4.29 1.94
C GLY A 171 -0.51 -5.46 2.88
N PHE A 172 -0.51 -5.21 4.19
CA PHE A 172 -0.42 -6.25 5.20
C PHE A 172 -1.33 -5.94 6.39
N SER A 173 -1.77 -6.98 7.08
CA SER A 173 -2.56 -6.85 8.30
C SER A 173 -1.77 -7.37 9.49
N VAL A 174 -1.84 -6.64 10.60
CA VAL A 174 -1.27 -7.02 11.89
C VAL A 174 -2.38 -7.05 12.94
N ALA A 175 -2.27 -7.92 13.93
CA ALA A 175 -3.18 -7.92 15.08
C ALA A 175 -3.27 -6.52 15.70
N LEU A 176 -4.48 -6.08 16.08
CA LEU A 176 -4.72 -4.76 16.68
C LEU A 176 -3.84 -4.53 17.91
N SER A 177 -3.64 -5.57 18.72
CA SER A 177 -2.77 -5.57 19.92
C SER A 177 -1.31 -5.23 19.64
N LYS A 178 -0.83 -5.42 18.41
CA LYS A 178 0.56 -5.17 17.99
C LYS A 178 0.71 -3.91 17.15
N ALA A 179 -0.39 -3.32 16.67
CA ALA A 179 -0.36 -2.17 15.78
C ALA A 179 0.34 -0.92 16.38
N PRO A 180 0.13 -0.55 17.66
CA PRO A 180 0.83 0.57 18.29
C PRO A 180 2.35 0.44 18.25
N ALA A 181 2.86 -0.75 18.58
CA ALA A 181 4.30 -1.02 18.59
C ALA A 181 4.89 -1.00 17.17
N LEU A 182 4.17 -1.57 16.20
CA LEU A 182 4.56 -1.49 14.78
C LEU A 182 4.65 -0.04 14.30
N VAL A 183 3.63 0.78 14.58
CA VAL A 183 3.62 2.20 14.20
C VAL A 183 4.78 2.94 14.86
N ALA A 184 5.03 2.72 16.15
CA ALA A 184 6.15 3.34 16.84
C ALA A 184 7.48 3.00 16.15
N ASP A 185 7.67 1.75 15.70
CA ASP A 185 8.87 1.37 14.95
C ASP A 185 8.95 1.97 13.55
N MET A 186 7.82 2.07 12.85
CA MET A 186 7.75 2.76 11.56
C MET A 186 8.15 4.25 11.71
N GLN A 187 7.69 4.89 12.79
CA GLN A 187 8.08 6.26 13.13
C GLN A 187 9.57 6.36 13.48
N ARG A 188 10.12 5.41 14.24
CA ARG A 188 11.57 5.36 14.51
C ARG A 188 12.40 5.20 13.24
N LEU A 189 11.96 4.35 12.30
CA LEU A 189 12.63 4.18 11.00
C LEU A 189 12.55 5.48 10.18
N ARG A 190 11.40 6.17 10.16
CA ARG A 190 11.26 7.50 9.55
C ARG A 190 12.26 8.49 10.15
N ASP A 191 12.41 8.52 11.47
CA ASP A 191 13.24 9.52 12.17
C ASP A 191 14.73 9.43 11.83
N LEU A 192 15.20 8.27 11.35
CA LEU A 192 16.58 8.12 10.85
C LEU A 192 16.84 8.96 9.59
N ASN A 193 15.88 9.01 8.68
CA ASN A 193 15.94 9.84 7.48
C ASN A 193 14.54 10.06 6.89
N PRO A 194 13.82 11.12 7.30
CA PRO A 194 12.45 11.36 6.82
C PRO A 194 12.37 11.53 5.30
N ARG A 195 13.42 12.04 4.66
CA ARG A 195 13.48 12.22 3.19
C ARG A 195 13.45 10.90 2.44
N ALA A 196 13.85 9.81 3.09
CA ALA A 196 13.80 8.48 2.48
C ALA A 196 12.37 7.95 2.24
N LEU A 197 11.38 8.53 2.92
CA LEU A 197 9.97 8.10 2.84
C LEU A 197 9.10 9.02 1.98
N CYS A 198 9.67 10.04 1.33
CA CYS A 198 8.87 10.96 0.51
C CYS A 198 8.14 10.27 -0.65
N SER A 199 8.64 9.14 -1.15
CA SER A 199 7.96 8.35 -2.18
C SER A 199 6.62 7.79 -1.70
N LEU A 200 6.43 7.60 -0.38
CA LEU A 200 5.14 7.20 0.18
C LEU A 200 4.18 8.39 0.16
N ASP A 201 4.60 9.55 0.65
CA ASP A 201 3.80 10.79 0.60
C ASP A 201 3.38 11.12 -0.84
N ALA A 202 4.25 10.91 -1.83
CA ALA A 202 3.95 11.11 -3.26
C ALA A 202 2.76 10.27 -3.76
N LYS A 203 2.38 9.23 -3.02
CA LYS A 203 1.26 8.32 -3.31
C LYS A 203 0.20 8.30 -2.19
N MET A 204 0.05 9.43 -1.49
CA MET A 204 -0.88 9.61 -0.37
C MET A 204 -0.53 8.81 0.90
N GLY A 205 0.73 8.44 1.10
CA GLY A 205 1.21 7.89 2.36
C GLY A 205 0.77 6.45 2.65
N VAL A 206 0.67 6.13 3.94
CA VAL A 206 0.25 4.81 4.44
C VAL A 206 -1.18 4.87 4.93
N LEU A 207 -2.08 4.20 4.22
CA LEU A 207 -3.48 4.04 4.58
C LEU A 207 -3.64 2.92 5.62
N ILE A 208 -4.27 3.26 6.73
CA ILE A 208 -4.45 2.42 7.91
C ILE A 208 -5.96 2.19 8.10
N ARG A 209 -6.39 0.93 8.00
CA ARG A 209 -7.79 0.51 8.03
C ARG A 209 -7.99 -0.64 9.00
N TYR A 210 -9.22 -0.87 9.41
CA TYR A 210 -9.56 -1.90 10.40
C TYR A 210 -10.28 -3.08 9.75
N VAL A 211 -9.98 -4.28 10.21
CA VAL A 211 -10.60 -5.52 9.76
C VAL A 211 -10.96 -6.34 10.98
N GLY A 212 -12.26 -6.61 11.14
CA GLY A 212 -12.75 -7.46 12.24
C GLY A 212 -12.34 -8.92 12.07
N ALA A 213 -12.31 -9.64 13.19
CA ALA A 213 -12.07 -11.07 13.21
C ALA A 213 -13.05 -11.84 12.31
N SER A 214 -12.56 -12.92 11.69
CA SER A 214 -13.29 -13.75 10.74
C SER A 214 -13.10 -15.23 11.03
N SER A 215 -14.14 -16.01 10.80
CA SER A 215 -14.12 -17.47 10.92
C SER A 215 -13.59 -18.18 9.67
N ALA A 216 -13.42 -17.45 8.55
CA ALA A 216 -12.91 -17.98 7.28
C ALA A 216 -11.52 -18.61 7.43
N TYR A 217 -11.23 -19.66 6.66
CA TYR A 217 -9.98 -20.42 6.85
C TYR A 217 -8.70 -19.61 6.64
N LEU A 218 -8.72 -18.71 5.64
CA LEU A 218 -7.64 -17.75 5.38
C LEU A 218 -8.02 -16.33 5.86
N GLY A 219 -8.95 -16.24 6.82
CA GLY A 219 -9.35 -15.00 7.48
C GLY A 219 -8.44 -14.63 8.64
N LYS A 220 -8.59 -13.41 9.16
CA LYS A 220 -7.89 -12.97 10.38
C LYS A 220 -8.67 -13.47 11.59
N THR A 221 -8.03 -14.18 12.51
CA THR A 221 -8.72 -14.78 13.68
C THR A 221 -8.98 -13.81 14.82
N GLU A 222 -8.37 -12.62 14.75
CA GLU A 222 -8.51 -11.53 15.71
C GLU A 222 -8.64 -10.20 14.96
N ASP A 223 -9.18 -9.19 15.64
CA ASP A 223 -9.28 -7.84 15.10
C ASP A 223 -7.89 -7.34 14.70
N SER A 224 -7.82 -6.78 13.50
CA SER A 224 -6.55 -6.49 12.84
C SER A 224 -6.57 -5.11 12.21
N VAL A 225 -5.39 -4.51 12.11
CA VAL A 225 -5.16 -3.26 11.40
C VAL A 225 -4.43 -3.57 10.10
N ASN A 226 -5.01 -3.15 8.98
CA ASN A 226 -4.44 -3.24 7.66
C ASN A 226 -3.70 -1.95 7.30
N PHE A 227 -2.42 -2.08 6.96
CA PHE A 227 -1.59 -1.01 6.42
C PHE A 227 -1.45 -1.22 4.92
N ASP A 228 -1.57 -0.14 4.16
CA ASP A 228 -1.60 -0.15 2.71
C ASP A 228 -0.85 1.06 2.17
N PHE A 229 0.05 0.86 1.22
CA PHE A 229 0.73 1.98 0.58
C PHE A 229 1.15 1.64 -0.83
N THR A 230 1.20 2.68 -1.64
CA THR A 230 1.64 2.63 -3.04
C THR A 230 2.97 3.35 -3.14
N TYR A 231 3.85 2.89 -4.03
CA TYR A 231 5.18 3.47 -4.18
C TYR A 231 5.72 3.20 -5.58
N TYR A 232 6.57 4.10 -6.07
CA TYR A 232 7.07 4.10 -7.45
C TYR A 232 7.60 2.73 -7.91
N ARG A 233 7.38 2.38 -9.18
CA ARG A 233 8.01 1.24 -9.85
C ARG A 233 8.47 1.67 -11.24
N SER A 234 9.72 1.36 -11.58
CA SER A 234 10.22 1.59 -12.95
C SER A 234 9.61 0.61 -13.95
N TYR A 235 9.36 1.08 -15.17
CA TYR A 235 9.07 0.19 -16.32
C TYR A 235 10.27 -0.65 -16.74
N THR A 236 11.48 -0.24 -16.37
CA THR A 236 12.71 -0.98 -16.68
C THR A 236 12.94 -2.02 -15.60
N GLN A 237 12.83 -3.29 -15.96
CA GLN A 237 13.12 -4.41 -15.06
C GLN A 237 14.57 -4.35 -14.56
N GLY A 238 14.76 -4.61 -13.28
CA GLY A 238 16.04 -4.60 -12.60
C GLY A 238 16.55 -3.20 -12.27
N ARG A 239 15.78 -2.15 -12.54
CA ARG A 239 16.18 -0.77 -12.21
C ARG A 239 15.94 -0.49 -10.73
N PRO A 240 16.99 -0.19 -9.93
CA PRO A 240 16.84 0.18 -8.53
C PRO A 240 16.01 1.45 -8.38
N ARG A 241 15.36 1.57 -7.22
CA ARG A 241 14.56 2.72 -6.84
C ARG A 241 15.21 3.37 -5.63
N ALA A 242 15.22 4.69 -5.61
CA ALA A 242 15.89 5.41 -4.55
C ALA A 242 15.20 5.16 -3.20
N HIS A 243 16.00 4.86 -2.17
CA HIS A 243 15.51 4.48 -0.83
C HIS A 243 14.58 3.25 -0.79
N SER A 244 14.71 2.35 -1.77
CA SER A 244 14.02 1.04 -1.73
C SER A 244 14.32 0.25 -0.46
N ASP A 245 15.52 0.41 0.10
CA ASP A 245 15.93 -0.22 1.36
C ASP A 245 15.02 0.13 2.54
N VAL A 246 14.56 1.38 2.65
CA VAL A 246 13.67 1.79 3.74
C VAL A 246 12.28 1.18 3.62
N ILE A 247 11.75 1.06 2.39
CA ILE A 247 10.45 0.43 2.16
C ILE A 247 10.53 -1.08 2.39
N ASP A 248 11.58 -1.73 1.88
CA ASP A 248 11.80 -3.16 2.05
C ASP A 248 12.01 -3.52 3.54
N GLU A 249 12.69 -2.66 4.30
CA GLU A 249 12.87 -2.82 5.75
C GLU A 249 11.53 -2.71 6.50
N LEU A 250 10.70 -1.73 6.15
CA LEU A 250 9.37 -1.53 6.72
C LEU A 250 8.49 -2.78 6.49
N GLU A 251 8.48 -3.30 5.26
CA GLU A 251 7.73 -4.51 4.91
C GLU A 251 8.24 -5.72 5.69
N GLN A 252 9.56 -5.94 5.72
CA GLN A 252 10.16 -7.07 6.45
C GLN A 252 9.94 -6.95 7.96
N MET A 253 9.98 -5.76 8.52
CA MET A 253 9.68 -5.52 9.93
C MET A 253 8.23 -5.89 10.25
N ALA A 254 7.26 -5.42 9.47
CA ALA A 254 5.86 -5.78 9.67
C ALA A 254 5.66 -7.30 9.56
N LEU A 255 6.17 -7.92 8.48
CA LEU A 255 5.93 -9.33 8.20
C LEU A 255 6.69 -10.27 9.13
N ARG A 256 7.94 -9.96 9.52
CA ARG A 256 8.81 -10.86 10.28
C ARG A 256 8.81 -10.56 11.78
N LYS A 257 8.92 -9.29 12.19
CA LYS A 257 8.96 -8.91 13.62
C LYS A 257 7.57 -8.92 14.23
N TYR A 258 6.58 -8.37 13.53
CA TYR A 258 5.22 -8.23 14.06
C TYR A 258 4.28 -9.39 13.67
N GLY A 259 4.74 -10.31 12.83
CA GLY A 259 3.95 -11.43 12.36
C GLY A 259 2.79 -11.00 11.47
N ALA A 260 2.89 -9.84 10.81
CA ALA A 260 1.88 -9.40 9.87
C ALA A 260 1.71 -10.39 8.72
N VAL A 261 0.52 -10.41 8.15
CA VAL A 261 0.12 -11.30 7.07
C VAL A 261 -0.16 -10.46 5.83
N PRO A 262 0.40 -10.82 4.65
CA PRO A 262 0.19 -10.05 3.44
C PRO A 262 -1.28 -10.09 3.03
N GLN A 263 -1.75 -9.01 2.42
CA GLN A 263 -3.00 -8.97 1.70
C GLN A 263 -2.87 -9.78 0.40
N TRP A 264 -3.75 -10.76 0.20
CA TRP A 264 -3.69 -11.70 -0.94
C TRP A 264 -3.76 -11.04 -2.32
N GLY A 265 -4.43 -9.89 -2.44
CA GLY A 265 -4.57 -9.15 -3.71
C GLY A 265 -3.46 -8.14 -3.98
N LYS A 266 -2.38 -8.12 -3.19
CA LYS A 266 -1.30 -7.11 -3.24
C LYS A 266 0.07 -7.76 -3.02
N ASN A 267 1.10 -6.94 -2.89
CA ASN A 267 2.47 -7.30 -2.50
C ASN A 267 3.29 -7.96 -3.61
N ARG A 268 4.60 -8.01 -3.37
CA ARG A 268 5.60 -8.71 -4.17
C ARG A 268 5.83 -10.11 -3.60
N ASN A 269 6.44 -11.00 -4.38
CA ASN A 269 6.59 -12.42 -4.05
C ASN A 269 7.15 -12.70 -2.65
N PHE A 270 8.18 -11.96 -2.23
CA PHE A 270 8.84 -12.21 -0.96
C PHE A 270 7.91 -12.09 0.25
N ALA A 271 6.83 -11.31 0.13
CA ALA A 271 5.88 -11.10 1.22
C ALA A 271 5.06 -12.36 1.54
N PHE A 272 4.93 -13.27 0.56
CA PHE A 272 4.19 -14.52 0.70
C PHE A 272 5.02 -15.68 1.26
N ASP A 273 6.33 -15.49 1.42
CA ASP A 273 7.22 -16.51 1.98
C ASP A 273 6.82 -16.85 3.42
N GLY A 274 6.43 -18.11 3.65
CA GLY A 274 5.89 -18.58 4.93
C GLY A 274 4.55 -17.95 5.34
N ALA A 275 3.86 -17.21 4.47
CA ALA A 275 2.63 -16.50 4.84
C ALA A 275 1.49 -17.46 5.22
N ILE A 276 1.36 -18.59 4.50
CA ILE A 276 0.29 -19.57 4.75
C ILE A 276 0.34 -20.15 6.17
N ALA A 277 1.54 -20.34 6.73
CA ALA A 277 1.73 -20.88 8.07
C ALA A 277 1.22 -19.95 9.18
N LYS A 278 0.98 -18.67 8.86
CA LYS A 278 0.42 -17.69 9.80
C LYS A 278 -1.11 -17.78 9.91
N TYR A 279 -1.78 -18.55 9.05
CA TYR A 279 -3.21 -18.78 9.12
C TYR A 279 -3.50 -20.06 9.89
N ALA A 280 -4.15 -19.92 11.05
CA ALA A 280 -4.43 -21.02 11.97
C ALA A 280 -5.23 -22.17 11.34
N LYS A 281 -6.05 -21.88 10.32
CA LYS A 281 -6.90 -22.85 9.63
C LYS A 281 -6.45 -23.16 8.19
N SER A 282 -5.16 -22.95 7.89
CA SER A 282 -4.60 -23.23 6.56
C SER A 282 -4.69 -24.72 6.18
N GLY A 283 -4.52 -25.63 7.14
CA GLY A 283 -4.67 -27.07 6.90
C GLY A 283 -6.10 -27.46 6.49
N GLU A 284 -7.11 -26.89 7.13
CA GLU A 284 -8.53 -27.07 6.76
C GLU A 284 -8.83 -26.49 5.38
N PHE A 285 -8.26 -25.33 5.06
CA PHE A 285 -8.36 -24.76 3.72
C PHE A 285 -7.82 -25.73 2.65
N LEU A 286 -6.61 -26.29 2.88
CA LEU A 286 -5.99 -27.22 1.93
C LEU A 286 -6.80 -28.51 1.77
N LYS A 287 -7.35 -29.06 2.86
CA LYS A 287 -8.26 -30.22 2.79
C LYS A 287 -9.52 -29.94 1.96
N VAL A 288 -10.08 -28.73 2.08
CA VAL A 288 -11.24 -28.32 1.28
C VAL A 288 -10.82 -28.13 -0.18
N LYS A 289 -9.68 -27.48 -0.44
CA LYS A 289 -9.13 -27.34 -1.80
C LYS A 289 -8.99 -28.71 -2.48
N GLU A 290 -8.33 -29.67 -1.84
CA GLU A 290 -8.12 -31.03 -2.38
C GLU A 290 -9.44 -31.75 -2.65
N ARG A 291 -10.43 -31.60 -1.76
CA ARG A 291 -11.76 -32.23 -1.94
C ARG A 291 -12.52 -31.68 -3.15
N TYR A 292 -12.47 -30.37 -3.37
CA TYR A 292 -13.26 -29.70 -4.41
C TYR A 292 -12.51 -29.59 -5.75
N ASP A 293 -11.19 -29.76 -5.76
CA ASP A 293 -10.34 -29.68 -6.94
C ASP A 293 -9.21 -30.74 -6.89
N PRO A 294 -9.55 -32.05 -6.89
CA PRO A 294 -8.57 -33.12 -6.74
C PRO A 294 -7.57 -33.20 -7.91
N ASP A 295 -7.99 -32.79 -9.10
CA ASP A 295 -7.16 -32.76 -10.30
C ASP A 295 -6.37 -31.44 -10.45
N GLY A 296 -6.54 -30.49 -9.53
CA GLY A 296 -5.82 -29.22 -9.55
C GLY A 296 -6.16 -28.31 -10.73
N VAL A 297 -7.39 -28.38 -11.26
CA VAL A 297 -7.87 -27.57 -12.40
C VAL A 297 -7.79 -26.06 -12.10
N PHE A 298 -7.91 -25.68 -10.83
CA PHE A 298 -7.79 -24.28 -10.38
C PHE A 298 -6.46 -23.98 -9.71
N SER A 299 -5.52 -24.93 -9.70
CA SER A 299 -4.15 -24.71 -9.26
C SER A 299 -3.29 -24.11 -10.36
N SER A 300 -2.26 -23.39 -9.93
CA SER A 300 -1.19 -22.83 -10.74
C SER A 300 0.11 -22.93 -9.96
N GLU A 301 1.25 -22.88 -10.66
CA GLU A 301 2.57 -22.82 -10.03
C GLU A 301 2.64 -21.71 -8.97
N TRP A 302 2.03 -20.55 -9.23
CA TRP A 302 2.01 -19.45 -8.27
C TRP A 302 1.12 -19.73 -7.05
N SER A 303 -0.11 -20.21 -7.26
CA SER A 303 -1.03 -20.51 -6.14
C SER A 303 -0.45 -21.58 -5.22
N ASP A 304 0.18 -22.60 -5.78
CA ASP A 304 0.72 -23.72 -5.00
C ASP A 304 1.94 -23.28 -4.18
N ARG A 305 2.77 -22.38 -4.72
CA ARG A 305 3.88 -21.74 -3.99
C ARG A 305 3.41 -20.88 -2.83
N VAL A 306 2.44 -19.99 -3.04
CA VAL A 306 1.95 -19.10 -1.95
C VAL A 306 1.16 -19.86 -0.89
N LEU A 307 0.57 -21.00 -1.25
CA LEU A 307 -0.11 -21.91 -0.33
C LEU A 307 0.83 -22.93 0.33
N GLY A 308 2.13 -22.90 0.03
CA GLY A 308 3.12 -23.81 0.62
C GLY A 308 2.90 -25.28 0.27
N ILE A 309 2.27 -25.55 -0.88
CA ILE A 309 2.04 -26.91 -1.40
C ILE A 309 3.30 -27.41 -2.09
N ASP A 310 3.87 -26.60 -2.98
CA ASP A 310 5.10 -26.93 -3.70
C ASP A 310 5.95 -25.68 -3.99
N GLY A 311 7.26 -25.84 -3.84
CA GLY A 311 8.24 -24.78 -4.06
C GLY A 311 8.18 -23.62 -3.06
N SER A 312 8.73 -22.49 -3.49
CA SER A 312 8.76 -21.23 -2.72
C SER A 312 8.17 -20.11 -3.58
N PRO A 313 7.45 -19.14 -3.00
CA PRO A 313 7.05 -17.95 -3.73
C PRO A 313 8.26 -17.11 -4.16
N ASN A 314 9.41 -17.25 -3.48
CA ASN A 314 10.64 -16.55 -3.83
C ASN A 314 11.21 -17.06 -5.17
N ILE A 315 11.55 -16.13 -6.07
CA ILE A 315 12.22 -16.42 -7.33
C ILE A 315 13.63 -15.82 -7.25
N VAL A 316 14.63 -16.69 -7.03
CA VAL A 316 16.01 -16.27 -6.77
C VAL A 316 16.82 -16.26 -8.06
N HIS A 317 17.27 -15.08 -8.46
CA HIS A 317 18.21 -14.86 -9.56
C HIS A 317 18.93 -13.51 -9.38
N LYS A 318 19.89 -13.18 -10.26
CA LYS A 318 20.54 -11.86 -10.27
C LYS A 318 19.49 -10.75 -10.31
N GLY A 319 19.55 -9.79 -9.38
CA GLY A 319 18.61 -8.67 -9.29
C GLY A 319 17.23 -9.00 -8.69
N CYS A 320 16.99 -10.20 -8.16
CA CYS A 320 15.66 -10.59 -7.67
C CYS A 320 15.12 -9.68 -6.55
N ALA A 321 15.98 -9.12 -5.70
CA ALA A 321 15.54 -8.29 -4.59
C ALA A 321 15.09 -6.88 -5.04
N ILE A 322 15.67 -6.36 -6.14
CA ILE A 322 15.23 -5.10 -6.75
C ILE A 322 13.76 -5.17 -7.21
N GLU A 323 13.35 -6.33 -7.73
CA GLU A 323 11.97 -6.60 -8.15
C GLU A 323 11.06 -7.10 -6.99
N GLY A 324 11.60 -7.28 -5.78
CA GLY A 324 10.89 -7.92 -4.66
C GLY A 324 10.49 -9.38 -4.93
N LEU A 325 11.23 -10.05 -5.80
CA LEU A 325 11.06 -11.48 -6.07
C LEU A 325 11.69 -12.36 -4.97
N CYS A 326 12.64 -11.81 -4.22
CA CYS A 326 13.34 -12.48 -3.13
C CYS A 326 13.74 -11.45 -2.06
N ILE A 327 14.05 -11.91 -0.83
CA ILE A 327 14.86 -11.15 0.12
C ILE A 327 16.33 -11.34 -0.25
N CYS A 328 17.15 -10.27 -0.20
CA CYS A 328 18.55 -10.39 -0.61
C CYS A 328 19.35 -11.25 0.39
N SER A 329 20.25 -12.09 -0.14
CA SER A 329 21.24 -12.83 0.65
C SER A 329 22.66 -12.64 0.10
N HIS A 330 22.78 -12.33 -1.19
CA HIS A 330 24.02 -12.00 -1.88
C HIS A 330 23.90 -10.62 -2.52
N ASP A 331 25.03 -9.94 -2.69
CA ASP A 331 25.06 -8.63 -3.34
C ASP A 331 24.52 -8.71 -4.78
N SER A 332 24.71 -9.83 -5.49
CA SER A 332 24.15 -10.06 -6.83
C SER A 332 22.62 -9.96 -6.92
N HIS A 333 21.90 -10.06 -5.80
CA HIS A 333 20.44 -9.87 -5.76
C HIS A 333 20.05 -8.39 -5.83
N CYS A 334 21.00 -7.47 -5.57
CA CYS A 334 20.77 -6.04 -5.38
C CYS A 334 21.33 -5.14 -6.50
N ALA A 335 21.84 -5.67 -7.61
CA ALA A 335 22.47 -4.88 -8.68
C ALA A 335 23.74 -4.10 -8.21
N PRO A 336 24.80 -4.80 -7.80
CA PRO A 336 26.04 -4.19 -7.31
C PRO A 336 26.75 -3.35 -8.37
N GLU A 337 26.55 -3.65 -9.66
CA GLU A 337 27.00 -2.83 -10.78
C GLU A 337 26.43 -1.40 -10.79
N GLN A 338 25.33 -1.17 -10.06
CA GLN A 338 24.68 0.14 -9.90
C GLN A 338 24.92 0.71 -8.49
N GLY A 339 25.83 0.13 -7.70
CA GLY A 339 26.19 0.59 -6.36
C GLY A 339 25.24 0.13 -5.25
N TYR A 340 24.38 -0.85 -5.51
CA TYR A 340 23.43 -1.39 -4.53
C TYR A 340 23.87 -2.76 -4.04
N TYR A 341 23.90 -2.93 -2.72
CA TYR A 341 24.43 -4.12 -2.08
C TYR A 341 23.45 -4.67 -1.04
N CYS A 342 23.54 -5.96 -0.76
CA CYS A 342 22.70 -6.59 0.24
C CYS A 342 23.23 -6.25 1.64
N ARG A 343 22.45 -5.49 2.42
CA ARG A 343 22.85 -5.01 3.74
C ARG A 343 21.76 -5.30 4.78
N PRO A 344 22.12 -5.32 6.08
CA PRO A 344 21.13 -5.29 7.15
C PRO A 344 20.23 -4.05 7.04
N GLY A 345 19.01 -4.13 7.57
CA GLY A 345 18.18 -2.94 7.81
C GLY A 345 18.85 -1.94 8.74
N LYS A 346 18.46 -0.67 8.64
CA LYS A 346 19.01 0.45 9.41
C LYS A 346 18.58 0.41 10.89
N MET A 347 17.35 0.01 11.14
CA MET A 347 16.72 -0.12 12.47
C MET A 347 16.45 -1.58 12.81
N TYR A 348 15.81 -2.32 11.90
CA TYR A 348 15.53 -3.75 12.03
C TYR A 348 16.64 -4.55 11.35
N ALA A 349 17.70 -4.84 12.10
CA ALA A 349 18.95 -5.43 11.58
C ALA A 349 18.77 -6.83 10.98
N GLU A 350 17.70 -7.55 11.33
CA GLU A 350 17.35 -8.85 10.76
C GLU A 350 16.73 -8.74 9.36
N ALA A 351 16.27 -7.54 8.95
CA ALA A 351 15.91 -7.30 7.55
C ALA A 351 17.16 -7.34 6.67
N ARG A 352 16.96 -7.80 5.43
CA ARG A 352 18.00 -7.77 4.39
C ARG A 352 17.49 -6.96 3.22
N VAL A 353 18.17 -5.86 2.92
CA VAL A 353 17.71 -4.82 2.00
C VAL A 353 18.79 -4.43 1.01
N CYS A 354 18.37 -3.95 -0.16
CA CYS A 354 19.28 -3.44 -1.19
C CYS A 354 19.57 -1.97 -0.97
N SER A 355 20.65 -1.67 -0.24
CA SER A 355 21.06 -0.30 0.07
C SER A 355 22.11 0.20 -0.91
N PHE A 356 21.95 1.45 -1.35
CA PHE A 356 22.96 2.15 -2.12
C PHE A 356 24.17 2.47 -1.24
N GLN A 357 25.36 2.08 -1.69
CA GLN A 357 26.63 2.50 -1.10
C GLN A 357 27.40 3.27 -2.17
N PRO A 358 27.63 4.59 -1.97
CA PRO A 358 28.50 5.35 -2.86
C PRO A 358 29.85 4.64 -2.91
N THR A 359 30.35 4.31 -4.10
CA THR A 359 31.72 3.86 -4.24
C THR A 359 32.60 5.02 -3.78
N SER A 360 33.27 4.89 -2.64
CA SER A 360 34.42 5.73 -2.35
C SER A 360 35.38 5.49 -3.51
N HIS A 361 35.61 6.50 -4.34
CA HIS A 361 36.81 6.50 -5.17
C HIS A 361 37.96 6.28 -4.21
N ARG A 362 38.59 5.09 -4.27
CA ARG A 362 39.91 4.91 -3.70
C ARG A 362 40.80 5.79 -4.55
N ASP A 363 41.15 6.96 -4.03
CA ASP A 363 42.27 7.71 -4.54
C ASP A 363 43.49 6.80 -4.45
N HIS A 364 43.86 6.20 -5.58
CA HIS A 364 45.20 5.66 -5.78
C HIS A 364 46.14 6.85 -5.91
N ASN A 365 46.49 7.45 -4.78
CA ASN A 365 47.66 8.30 -4.64
C ASN A 365 48.35 7.88 -3.34
N ASP A 366 49.11 6.79 -3.44
CA ASP A 366 50.31 6.56 -2.64
C ASP A 366 51.05 5.39 -3.31
N GLU A 367 51.91 5.76 -4.26
CA GLU A 367 53.20 5.11 -4.57
C GLU A 367 53.82 5.84 -5.78
N ILE A 368 54.70 6.81 -5.49
CA ILE A 368 56.10 6.92 -5.96
C ILE A 368 56.81 7.93 -5.07
#